data_AF-A0A0D6DVC6-F1
#
_entry.id   AF-A0A0D6DVC6-F1
#
_cell.length_a   1.000
_cell.length_b   1.000
_cell.length_c   1.000
_cell.angle_alpha   90.00
_cell.angle_beta   90.00
_cell.angle_gamma   90.00
#
_symmetry.space_group_name_H-M   'P 1'
#
loop_
_entity.id
_entity.type
_entity.pdbx_description
1 polymer ?
#
loop_
_entity_poly.entity_id
_entity_poly.type
_entity_poly.pdbx_seq_one_letter_code
_entity_poly.pdbx_strand_id
1 'polypeptide(L)' 'MAKEIDVEIPKKFGDKKYIADFYSLSEKTVANQIGVMRKNQEYLSANCFRLSGRVWLPAFDKFLLEEKKKRFK' A
#
# COMPACT_ATOMS: atom_id res chain seq x y z
N MET A 1 -8.79 0.93 -26.65
CA MET A 1 -8.68 2.13 -25.80
C MET A 1 -8.81 1.68 -24.36
N ALA A 2 -7.69 1.55 -23.64
CA ALA A 2 -7.74 1.20 -22.21
C ALA A 2 -8.24 2.45 -21.47
N LYS A 3 -9.40 2.35 -20.82
CA LYS A 3 -9.85 3.40 -19.90
C LYS A 3 -8.88 3.38 -18.72
N GLU A 4 -8.03 4.39 -18.63
CA GLU A 4 -7.36 4.73 -17.38
C GLU A 4 -8.46 5.06 -16.38
N ILE A 5 -8.78 4.08 -15.54
CA ILE A 5 -9.63 4.32 -14.38
C ILE A 5 -8.73 5.09 -13.43
N ASP A 6 -8.95 6.39 -13.32
CA ASP A 6 -8.33 7.25 -12.31
C ASP A 6 -8.92 6.81 -10.96
N VAL A 7 -8.34 5.74 -10.39
CA VAL A 7 -8.74 5.26 -9.08
C VAL A 7 -8.14 6.22 -8.08
N GLU A 8 -8.93 7.20 -7.65
CA GLU A 8 -8.55 8.11 -6.58
C GLU A 8 -8.25 7.30 -5.31
N ILE A 9 -6.97 7.26 -4.91
CA ILE A 9 -6.55 6.58 -3.69
C ILE A 9 -7.07 7.38 -2.50
N PRO A 10 -7.96 6.80 -1.66
CA PRO A 10 -8.56 7.56 -0.58
C PRO A 10 -7.47 7.91 0.43
N LYS A 11 -7.39 9.20 0.78
CA LYS A 11 -6.44 9.76 1.76
C LYS A 11 -6.88 9.40 3.19
N LYS A 12 -6.84 8.12 3.52
CA LYS A 12 -7.19 7.58 4.83
C LYS A 12 -6.28 6.44 5.26
N PHE A 13 -6.33 6.12 6.54
CA PHE A 13 -5.74 4.91 7.08
C PHE A 13 -6.70 3.73 6.90
N GLY A 14 -6.23 2.66 6.26
CA GLY A 14 -6.97 1.41 6.12
C GLY A 14 -6.28 0.28 6.87
N ASP A 15 -7.07 -0.63 7.40
CA ASP A 15 -6.56 -1.91 7.89
C ASP A 15 -6.26 -2.87 6.72
N LYS A 16 -5.61 -3.99 7.04
CA LYS A 16 -5.20 -5.00 6.05
C LYS A 16 -6.36 -5.54 5.22
N LYS A 17 -7.56 -5.68 5.82
CA LYS A 17 -8.74 -6.23 5.15
C LYS A 17 -9.27 -5.21 4.15
N TYR A 18 -9.45 -3.96 4.59
CA TYR A 18 -9.84 -2.88 3.69
C TYR A 18 -8.89 -2.72 2.49
N ILE A 19 -7.58 -2.79 2.72
CA ILE A 19 -6.58 -2.70 1.65
C ILE A 19 -6.66 -3.93 0.73
N ALA A 20 -6.85 -5.12 1.28
CA ALA A 20 -7.02 -6.35 0.50
C ALA A 20 -8.22 -6.25 -0.44
N ASP A 21 -9.38 -5.85 0.08
CA ASP A 21 -10.60 -5.63 -0.70
C ASP A 21 -10.39 -4.53 -1.77
N PHE A 22 -9.81 -3.39 -1.40
CA PHE A 22 -9.62 -2.24 -2.31
C PHE A 22 -8.72 -2.57 -3.52
N TYR A 23 -7.62 -3.29 -3.29
CA TYR A 23 -6.68 -3.68 -4.35
C TYR A 23 -6.98 -5.06 -4.96
N SER A 24 -8.07 -5.72 -4.54
CA SER A 24 -8.37 -7.11 -4.93
C SER A 24 -7.18 -8.07 -4.70
N LEU A 25 -6.53 -7.93 -3.53
CA LEU A 25 -5.41 -8.75 -3.09
C LEU A 25 -5.84 -9.64 -1.91
N SER A 26 -5.05 -10.67 -1.61
CA SER A 26 -5.25 -11.43 -0.36
C SER A 26 -4.73 -10.64 0.85
N GLU A 27 -5.38 -10.79 2.01
CA GLU A 27 -4.88 -10.21 3.27
C GLU A 27 -3.45 -10.65 3.59
N LYS A 28 -3.07 -11.88 3.20
CA LYS A 28 -1.71 -12.40 3.36
C LYS A 28 -0.71 -11.64 2.50
N THR A 29 -1.06 -11.37 1.23
CA THR A 29 -0.25 -10.56 0.32
C THR A 29 -0.08 -9.15 0.89
N VAL A 30 -1.17 -8.53 1.32
CA VAL A 30 -1.14 -7.19 1.93
C VAL A 30 -0.27 -7.17 3.18
N ALA A 31 -0.41 -8.14 4.09
CA ALA A 31 0.41 -8.25 5.29
C ALA A 31 1.91 -8.38 4.95
N ASN A 32 2.25 -9.16 3.93
CA ASN A 32 3.64 -9.30 3.48
C ASN A 32 4.17 -7.97 2.90
N GLN A 33 3.39 -7.30 2.06
CA GLN A 33 3.75 -5.99 1.48
C GLN A 33 3.93 -4.92 2.56
N ILE A 34 3.04 -4.87 3.56
CA ILE A 34 3.19 -4.00 4.74
C ILE A 34 4.47 -4.34 5.50
N GLY A 35 4.78 -5.63 5.66
CA GLY A 35 6.01 -6.09 6.29
C GLY A 35 7.28 -5.63 5.56
N VAL A 36 7.27 -5.64 4.23
CA VAL A 36 8.36 -5.10 3.40
C VAL A 36 8.42 -3.57 3.51
N MET A 37 7.28 -2.90 3.38
CA MET A 37 7.17 -1.44 3.50
C MET A 37 7.70 -0.93 4.85
N ARG A 38 7.46 -1.67 5.94
CA ARG A 38 7.99 -1.36 7.28
C ARG A 38 9.52 -1.46 7.40
N LYS A 39 10.18 -2.17 6.49
CA LYS A 39 11.66 -2.24 6.45
C LYS A 39 12.27 -1.00 5.78
N ASN A 40 11.48 -0.25 5.02
CA ASN A 40 11.92 0.98 4.38
C ASN A 40 11.80 2.15 5.37
N GLN A 41 12.95 2.73 5.72
CA GLN A 41 13.06 3.79 6.72
C GLN A 41 12.25 5.06 6.35
N GLU A 42 12.10 5.35 5.06
CA GLU A 42 11.30 6.46 4.54
C GLU A 42 9.82 6.37 4.98
N TYR A 43 9.24 5.18 4.96
CA TYR A 43 7.84 4.98 5.33
C TYR A 43 7.63 4.93 6.85
N LEU A 44 8.67 4.58 7.61
CA LEU A 44 8.64 4.62 9.08
C LEU A 44 8.67 6.05 9.61
N SER A 45 9.52 6.92 9.05
CA SER A 45 9.65 8.31 9.48
C SER A 45 8.44 9.16 9.11
N ALA A 46 7.72 8.81 8.04
CA ALA A 46 6.58 9.55 7.52
C ALA A 46 5.23 9.30 8.25
N ASN A 47 5.21 8.62 9.39
CA ASN A 47 3.98 8.27 10.13
C ASN A 47 2.93 7.51 9.27
N CYS A 48 3.38 6.72 8.28
CA CYS A 48 2.51 5.95 7.39
C CYS A 48 1.82 4.77 8.08
N PHE A 49 2.21 4.43 9.31
CA PHE A 49 1.70 3.32 10.09
C PHE A 49 1.10 3.80 11.41
N ARG A 50 -0.04 3.25 11.79
CA ARG A 50 -0.62 3.41 13.12
C ARG A 50 -0.32 2.18 13.98
N LEU A 51 -0.26 2.39 15.30
CA LEU A 51 -0.11 1.31 16.29
C LEU A 51 -1.19 0.23 16.16
N SER A 52 -2.39 0.60 15.69
CA SER A 52 -3.49 -0.33 15.40
C SER A 52 -3.26 -1.24 14.18
N GLY A 53 -2.10 -1.17 13.53
CA GLY A 53 -1.79 -1.93 12.31
C GLY A 53 -2.41 -1.37 11.02
N ARG A 54 -3.04 -0.19 11.08
CA ARG A 54 -3.56 0.51 9.90
C ARG A 54 -2.44 1.22 9.15
N VAL A 55 -2.56 1.29 7.84
CA VAL A 55 -1.58 1.88 6.92
C VAL A 55 -2.20 3.01 6.13
N TRP A 56 -1.43 4.08 5.93
CA TRP A 56 -1.81 5.19 5.08
C TRP A 56 -1.89 4.75 3.62
N LEU A 57 -3.09 4.75 3.03
CA LEU A 57 -3.29 4.20 1.69
C LEU A 57 -2.45 4.86 0.60
N PRO A 58 -2.33 6.21 0.54
CA PRO A 58 -1.47 6.86 -0.45
C PRO A 58 0.00 6.44 -0.36
N ALA A 59 0.50 6.17 0.85
CA ALA A 59 1.87 5.67 1.00
C ALA A 59 1.99 4.21 0.57
N PHE A 60 0.98 3.39 0.86
CA PHE A 60 0.94 2.00 0.42
C PHE A 60 0.85 1.89 -1.12
N ASP A 61 0.06 2.74 -1.77
CA ASP A 61 -0.04 2.80 -3.24
C ASP A 61 1.30 3.17 -3.89
N LYS A 62 1.94 4.24 -3.39
CA LYS A 62 3.28 4.63 -3.82
C LYS A 62 4.27 3.47 -3.70
N PHE A 63 4.28 2.79 -2.55
CA PHE A 63 5.13 1.63 -2.33
C PHE A 63 4.86 0.51 -3.36
N LEU A 64 3.59 0.19 -3.65
CA LEU A 64 3.26 -0.80 -4.66
C LEU A 64 3.74 -0.40 -6.07
N LEU A 65 3.63 0.87 -6.42
CA LEU A 65 4.14 1.39 -7.70
C LEU A 65 5.66 1.30 -7.80
N GLU A 66 6.38 1.61 -6.72
CA GLU A 66 7.83 1.47 -6.64
C GLU A 66 8.27 0.01 -6.75
N GLU A 67 7.61 -0.91 -6.04
CA GLU A 67 7.90 -2.34 -6.11
C GLU A 67 7.61 -2.91 -7.50
N LYS A 68 6.52 -2.49 -8.15
CA LYS A 68 6.27 -2.83 -9.56
C LYS A 68 7.42 -2.34 -10.45
N LYS A 69 7.84 -1.07 -10.33
CA LYS A 69 8.94 -0.52 -11.13
C LYS A 69 10.27 -1.27 -10.95
N LYS A 70 10.59 -1.70 -9.72
CA LYS A 70 11.79 -2.52 -9.45
C LYS A 70 11.76 -3.89 -10.14
N ARG A 71 10.57 -4.48 -10.29
CA ARG A 71 10.41 -5.83 -10.86
C ARG A 71 10.49 -5.88 -12.38
N PHE A 72 10.38 -4.72 -13.05
CA PHE A 72 10.54 -4.57 -14.50
C PHE A 72 11.93 -4.04 -14.89
N LYS A 73 12.89 -4.02 -13.96
CA LYS A 73 14.29 -3.67 -14.19
C LYS A 73 15.15 -4.93 -14.16
#